data_AF-A0A0Q0XTM5-F1
#
_entry.id   AF-A0A0Q0XTM5-F1
#
_cell.length_a   1.000
_cell.length_b   1.000
_cell.length_c   1.000
_cell.angle_alpha   90.00
_cell.angle_beta   90.00
_cell.angle_gamma   90.00
#
_symmetry.space_group_name_H-M   'P 1'
#
loop_
_entity.id
_entity.type
_entity.pdbx_description
1 polymer ?
#
loop_
_entity_poly.entity_id
_entity_poly.type
_entity_poly.pdbx_seq_one_letter_code
_entity_poly.pdbx_strand_id
1 'polypeptide(L)'
;MKNKTIKSLTFFVITIFVVLVSCKKEKKIVNRSAKDNYEINIAFPDTVFLNERYDGKINYRNNLDTLTTEIRKLQKNTRFLEFALTQTKDINYEDNHLKKIANDTFVATSNILIPLYNIKFNKLGLNYIDGMITDEVMIENGAKNDKGEPMMRIITNEFRVTKKVFVIKDRTQKVIFDHVDNEQ
;
A
#
# COMPACT_ATOMS: atom_id res chain seq x y z
N MET A 1 -12.07 -53.03 -42.56
CA MET A 1 -11.60 -52.52 -41.26
C MET A 1 -11.77 -51.01 -41.22
N LYS A 2 -12.75 -50.50 -40.46
CA LYS A 2 -13.03 -49.06 -40.34
C LYS A 2 -12.42 -48.54 -39.03
N ASN A 3 -11.35 -47.75 -39.13
CA ASN A 3 -10.75 -47.02 -38.01
C ASN A 3 -11.73 -45.95 -37.52
N LYS A 4 -12.26 -46.13 -36.31
CA LYS A 4 -13.28 -45.26 -35.74
C LYS A 4 -12.97 -44.93 -34.27
N THR A 5 -11.78 -44.42 -33.98
CA THR A 5 -11.37 -44.10 -32.60
C THR A 5 -10.33 -42.96 -32.53
N ILE A 6 -10.50 -41.85 -33.27
CA ILE A 6 -9.58 -40.69 -33.16
C ILE A 6 -10.32 -39.34 -33.24
N LYS A 7 -11.55 -39.24 -32.71
CA LYS A 7 -12.26 -37.94 -32.61
C LYS A 7 -12.65 -37.54 -31.19
N SER A 8 -12.67 -38.49 -30.26
CA SER A 8 -13.08 -38.22 -28.87
C SER A 8 -11.94 -37.72 -27.98
N LEU A 9 -10.69 -38.08 -28.30
CA LEU A 9 -9.54 -37.77 -27.44
C LEU A 9 -9.07 -36.31 -27.61
N THR A 10 -9.16 -35.77 -28.83
CA THR A 10 -8.81 -34.38 -29.15
C THR A 10 -9.71 -33.36 -28.45
N PHE A 11 -10.99 -33.69 -28.23
CA PHE A 11 -11.92 -32.81 -27.54
C PHE A 11 -11.62 -32.69 -26.03
N PHE A 12 -11.12 -33.78 -25.43
CA PHE A 12 -10.73 -33.80 -24.01
C PHE A 12 -9.48 -32.96 -23.73
N VAL A 13 -8.51 -32.97 -24.64
CA VAL A 13 -7.26 -32.20 -24.50
C VAL A 13 -7.51 -30.69 -24.66
N ILE A 14 -8.39 -30.29 -25.57
CA ILE A 14 -8.76 -28.87 -25.75
C ILE A 14 -9.49 -28.32 -24.52
N THR A 15 -10.35 -29.12 -23.90
CA THR A 15 -11.09 -28.71 -22.70
C THR A 15 -10.16 -28.49 -21.50
N ILE A 16 -9.12 -29.32 -21.34
CA ILE A 16 -8.09 -29.15 -20.30
C ILE A 16 -7.26 -27.87 -20.51
N PHE A 17 -6.94 -27.53 -21.76
CA PHE A 17 -6.14 -26.33 -22.05
C PHE A 17 -6.90 -25.03 -21.74
N VAL A 18 -8.22 -25.01 -21.96
CA VAL A 18 -9.07 -23.84 -21.66
C VAL A 18 -9.22 -23.58 -20.16
N VAL A 19 -9.19 -24.63 -19.32
CA VAL A 19 -9.25 -24.47 -17.85
C VAL A 19 -7.92 -23.97 -17.27
N LEU A 20 -6.78 -24.25 -17.92
CA LEU A 20 -5.47 -23.77 -17.48
C LEU A 20 -5.21 -22.27 -17.79
N VAL A 21 -6.02 -21.65 -18.65
CA VAL A 21 -6.06 -20.18 -18.81
C VAL A 21 -6.94 -19.53 -17.73
N SER A 22 -7.32 -20.28 -16.68
CA SER A 22 -7.99 -19.77 -15.48
C SER A 22 -7.32 -18.48 -15.03
N CYS A 23 -8.07 -17.39 -15.18
CA CYS A 23 -7.69 -16.03 -14.85
C CYS A 23 -6.82 -15.98 -13.59
N LYS A 24 -5.62 -15.41 -13.71
CA LYS A 24 -4.94 -14.84 -12.55
C LYS A 24 -5.95 -13.87 -11.94
N LYS A 25 -6.47 -14.21 -10.76
CA LYS A 25 -7.22 -13.25 -9.95
C LYS A 25 -6.26 -12.10 -9.69
N GLU A 26 -6.41 -11.00 -10.41
CA GLU A 26 -5.86 -9.74 -9.96
C GLU A 26 -6.45 -9.53 -8.57
N LYS A 27 -5.60 -9.58 -7.53
CA LYS A 27 -5.97 -9.10 -6.21
C LYS A 27 -6.33 -7.63 -6.45
N LYS A 28 -7.64 -7.32 -6.49
CA LYS A 28 -8.12 -5.94 -6.41
C LYS A 28 -7.44 -5.36 -5.17
N ILE A 29 -6.47 -4.49 -5.38
CA ILE A 29 -6.01 -3.56 -4.35
C ILE A 29 -7.25 -2.72 -4.09
N VAL A 30 -7.99 -3.10 -3.06
CA VAL A 30 -9.18 -2.39 -2.64
C VAL A 30 -8.67 -1.02 -2.23
N ASN A 31 -9.09 0.03 -2.94
CA ASN A 31 -9.23 1.35 -2.32
C ASN A 31 -10.19 1.13 -1.14
N ARG A 32 -9.65 0.77 0.03
CA ARG A 32 -10.39 0.58 1.27
C ARG A 32 -10.78 1.98 1.74
N SER A 33 -11.81 2.55 1.14
CA SER A 33 -12.27 3.92 1.43
C SER A 33 -13.74 3.99 1.83
N ALA A 34 -14.40 2.86 2.15
CA ALA A 34 -15.82 2.88 2.51
C ALA A 34 -16.24 1.92 3.64
N LYS A 35 -15.42 0.94 4.02
CA LYS A 35 -15.76 -0.01 5.10
C LYS A 35 -14.96 0.19 6.38
N ASP A 36 -13.87 0.94 6.30
CA ASP A 36 -12.98 1.15 7.41
C ASP A 36 -12.96 2.64 7.77
N ASN A 37 -12.87 2.92 9.06
CA ASN A 37 -12.97 4.25 9.68
C ASN A 37 -11.73 5.15 9.43
N TYR A 38 -11.16 5.08 8.23
CA TYR A 38 -9.94 5.80 7.85
C TYR A 38 -9.98 6.27 6.40
N GLU A 39 -9.26 7.36 6.12
CA GLU A 39 -9.03 7.94 4.82
C GLU A 39 -7.51 8.03 4.59
N ILE A 40 -7.02 7.44 3.50
CA ILE A 40 -5.59 7.41 3.16
C ILE A 40 -5.41 7.92 1.75
N ASN A 41 -4.57 8.94 1.58
CA ASN A 41 -4.21 9.50 0.28
C ASN A 41 -2.69 9.66 0.14
N ILE A 42 -2.09 8.89 -0.75
CA ILE A 42 -0.68 9.02 -1.12
C ILE A 42 -0.55 10.06 -2.24
N ALA A 43 -0.08 11.25 -1.88
CA ALA A 43 0.31 12.29 -2.83
C ALA A 43 1.77 12.08 -3.23
N PHE A 44 1.96 11.35 -4.33
CA PHE A 44 3.25 11.06 -4.96
C PHE A 44 3.05 11.02 -6.48
N PRO A 45 4.03 11.45 -7.30
CA PRO A 45 3.89 11.44 -8.76
C PRO A 45 3.57 10.05 -9.32
N ASP A 46 2.61 9.98 -10.25
CA ASP A 46 2.26 8.72 -10.93
C ASP A 46 3.34 8.28 -11.93
N THR A 47 4.14 9.23 -12.43
CA THR A 47 5.23 8.97 -13.37
C THR A 47 6.51 9.66 -12.90
N VAL A 48 7.63 8.93 -12.92
CA VAL A 48 8.95 9.38 -12.45
C VAL A 48 10.06 8.95 -13.40
N PHE A 49 11.20 9.63 -13.34
CA PHE A 49 12.39 9.27 -14.11
C PHE A 49 13.27 8.27 -13.36
N LEU A 50 13.89 7.37 -14.12
CA LEU A 50 14.83 6.37 -13.61
C LEU A 50 15.98 7.03 -12.84
N ASN A 51 16.25 6.55 -11.63
CA ASN A 51 17.32 6.99 -10.72
C ASN A 51 17.23 8.43 -10.21
N GLU A 52 16.16 9.17 -10.52
CA GLU A 52 15.89 10.46 -9.90
C GLU A 52 15.21 10.31 -8.53
N ARG A 53 15.35 11.33 -7.69
CA ARG A 53 14.77 11.39 -6.34
C ARG A 53 13.50 12.21 -6.36
N TYR A 54 12.48 11.69 -5.69
CA TYR A 54 11.17 12.32 -5.57
C TYR A 54 10.73 12.33 -4.13
N ASP A 55 10.04 13.41 -3.79
CA ASP A 55 9.38 13.58 -2.51
C ASP A 55 7.87 13.45 -2.70
N GLY A 56 7.18 13.13 -1.62
CA GLY A 56 5.74 13.07 -1.55
C GLY A 56 5.26 13.05 -0.12
N LYS A 57 4.01 12.66 0.06
CA LYS A 57 3.41 12.57 1.40
C LYS A 57 2.24 11.60 1.40
N ILE A 58 1.99 11.05 2.57
CA ILE A 58 0.75 10.31 2.86
C ILE A 58 -0.08 11.19 3.78
N ASN A 59 -1.28 11.53 3.33
CA ASN A 59 -2.30 12.11 4.19
C ASN A 59 -3.14 10.97 4.76
N TYR A 60 -3.28 10.97 6.06
CA TYR A 60 -3.97 9.92 6.80
C TYR A 60 -4.95 10.56 7.77
N ARG A 61 -6.19 10.07 7.80
CA ARG A 61 -7.20 10.46 8.79
C ARG A 61 -7.88 9.21 9.28
N ASN A 62 -8.25 9.18 10.55
CA ASN A 62 -9.08 8.11 11.09
C ASN A 62 -9.96 8.58 12.25
N ASN A 63 -10.86 7.72 12.70
CA ASN A 63 -11.73 8.07 13.83
C ASN A 63 -10.95 8.30 15.15
N LEU A 64 -9.70 7.82 15.28
CA LEU A 64 -8.86 8.13 16.45
C LEU A 64 -8.42 9.60 16.47
N ASP A 65 -8.57 10.33 15.35
CA ASP A 65 -8.37 11.78 15.30
C ASP A 65 -9.31 12.51 16.28
N THR A 66 -10.53 11.99 16.48
CA THR A 66 -11.50 12.56 17.43
C THR A 66 -11.07 12.39 18.88
N LEU A 67 -10.46 11.23 19.23
CA LEU A 67 -9.83 11.01 20.53
C LEU A 67 -8.73 12.05 20.76
N THR A 68 -7.99 12.43 19.71
CA THR A 68 -6.92 13.43 19.84
C THR A 68 -7.37 14.88 20.03
N THR A 69 -8.66 15.19 19.87
CA THR A 69 -9.18 16.58 19.95
C THR A 69 -9.22 17.09 21.39
N GLU A 70 -9.53 16.22 22.37
CA GLU A 70 -9.41 16.53 23.81
C GLU A 70 -8.00 16.27 24.36
N ILE A 71 -7.25 15.38 23.70
CA ILE A 71 -5.85 15.03 24.04
C ILE A 71 -4.87 16.12 23.57
N ARG A 72 -5.28 17.23 22.93
CA ARG A 72 -4.40 18.40 22.78
C ARG A 72 -3.94 18.99 24.12
N LYS A 73 -4.59 18.64 25.23
CA LYS A 73 -4.13 18.92 26.61
C LYS A 73 -3.28 17.80 27.23
N LEU A 74 -3.31 16.59 26.66
CA LEU A 74 -2.51 15.44 27.09
C LEU A 74 -1.23 15.39 26.24
N GLN A 75 -0.15 14.87 26.82
CA GLN A 75 1.22 15.01 26.34
C GLN A 75 1.41 14.73 24.84
N LYS A 76 2.40 15.41 24.25
CA LYS A 76 2.92 15.28 22.86
C LYS A 76 3.20 13.84 22.35
N ASN A 77 2.99 12.80 23.16
CA ASN A 77 3.54 11.45 22.95
C ASN A 77 2.47 10.33 22.96
N THR A 78 1.19 10.65 22.80
CA THR A 78 0.10 9.65 22.90
C THR A 78 -0.22 8.94 21.58
N ARG A 79 0.36 9.36 20.45
CA ARG A 79 0.16 8.73 19.15
C ARG A 79 1.48 8.58 18.40
N PHE A 80 1.69 7.40 17.85
CA PHE A 80 2.79 7.06 16.98
C PHE A 80 2.23 6.62 15.63
N LEU A 81 2.72 7.23 14.55
CA LEU A 81 2.26 6.96 13.20
C LEU A 81 3.48 6.82 12.29
N GLU A 82 3.60 5.68 11.63
CA GLU A 82 4.71 5.39 10.72
C GLU A 82 4.26 4.64 9.47
N PHE A 83 5.10 4.68 8.43
CA PHE A 83 4.92 3.94 7.19
C PHE A 83 6.21 3.19 6.86
N ALA A 84 6.18 1.88 7.00
CA ALA A 84 7.25 0.98 6.57
C ALA A 84 7.00 0.56 5.12
N LEU A 85 7.92 0.87 4.20
CA LEU A 85 7.71 0.70 2.76
C LEU A 85 8.78 -0.15 2.09
N THR A 86 8.41 -0.65 0.91
CA THR A 86 9.30 -1.26 -0.06
C THR A 86 8.97 -0.77 -1.46
N GLN A 87 9.97 -0.74 -2.33
CA GLN A 87 9.80 -0.47 -3.76
C GLN A 87 9.86 -1.79 -4.53
N THR A 88 8.78 -2.14 -5.20
CA THR A 88 8.63 -3.46 -5.81
C THR A 88 7.99 -3.41 -7.19
N LYS A 89 8.13 -4.49 -7.96
CA LYS A 89 7.37 -4.73 -9.20
C LYS A 89 6.22 -5.71 -9.01
N ASP A 90 6.18 -6.40 -7.89
CA ASP A 90 5.16 -7.37 -7.55
C ASP A 90 4.61 -7.04 -6.17
N ILE A 91 3.30 -7.18 -6.02
CA ILE A 91 2.55 -6.95 -4.78
C ILE A 91 1.73 -8.19 -4.41
N ASN A 92 1.85 -9.28 -5.18
CA ASN A 92 1.11 -10.52 -4.96
C ASN A 92 1.77 -11.37 -3.87
N TYR A 93 1.78 -10.82 -2.66
CA TYR A 93 2.24 -11.47 -1.45
C TYR A 93 1.40 -11.02 -0.26
N GLU A 94 1.54 -11.73 0.86
CA GLU A 94 0.83 -11.47 2.10
C GLU A 94 1.54 -10.38 2.93
N ASP A 95 0.79 -9.74 3.84
CA ASP A 95 1.29 -8.62 4.65
C ASP A 95 2.48 -9.02 5.54
N ASN A 96 2.52 -10.27 6.01
CA ASN A 96 3.68 -10.81 6.74
C ASN A 96 4.97 -10.85 5.92
N HIS A 97 4.86 -11.00 4.60
CA HIS A 97 6.01 -10.91 3.71
C HIS A 97 6.41 -9.45 3.52
N LEU A 98 5.43 -8.56 3.28
CA LEU A 98 5.65 -7.12 3.16
C LEU A 98 6.45 -6.56 4.34
N LYS A 99 6.05 -6.88 5.58
CA LYS A 99 6.76 -6.46 6.79
C LYS A 99 8.22 -6.91 6.86
N LYS A 100 8.59 -8.01 6.19
CA LYS A 100 9.97 -8.52 6.15
C LYS A 100 10.83 -7.87 5.07
N ILE A 101 10.21 -7.41 3.98
CA ILE A 101 10.91 -6.82 2.83
C ILE A 101 10.85 -5.28 2.82
N ALA A 102 10.06 -4.69 3.72
CA ALA A 102 10.09 -3.26 3.98
C ALA A 102 11.53 -2.86 4.35
N ASN A 103 12.07 -1.89 3.62
CA ASN A 103 13.47 -1.49 3.68
C ASN A 103 13.66 -0.06 4.17
N ASP A 104 12.60 0.75 4.18
CA ASP A 104 12.60 2.12 4.67
C ASP A 104 11.38 2.37 5.55
N THR A 105 11.52 3.25 6.55
CA THR A 105 10.44 3.67 7.44
C THR A 105 10.38 5.19 7.52
N PHE A 106 9.18 5.74 7.35
CA PHE A 106 8.89 7.17 7.46
C PHE A 106 7.98 7.42 8.65
N VAL A 107 8.36 8.33 9.54
CA VAL A 107 7.59 8.69 10.74
C VAL A 107 6.80 9.96 10.49
N ALA A 108 5.57 10.00 11.00
CA ALA A 108 4.69 11.14 10.84
C ALA A 108 5.24 12.41 11.50
N THR A 109 5.07 13.55 10.83
CA THR A 109 5.41 14.88 11.39
C THR A 109 4.21 15.52 12.07
N SER A 110 3.02 14.95 11.89
CA SER A 110 1.78 15.32 12.56
C SER A 110 0.84 14.11 12.58
N ASN A 111 -0.27 14.21 13.32
CA ASN A 111 -1.27 13.14 13.41
C ASN A 111 -1.92 12.75 12.06
N ILE A 112 -1.69 13.53 10.99
CA ILE A 112 -2.35 13.35 9.70
C ILE A 112 -1.38 13.25 8.51
N LEU A 113 -0.07 13.39 8.72
CA LEU A 113 0.89 13.54 7.64
C LEU A 113 2.17 12.75 7.89
N ILE A 114 2.48 11.86 6.95
CA ILE A 114 3.75 11.14 6.87
C ILE A 114 4.50 11.67 5.64
N PRO A 115 5.67 12.33 5.79
CA PRO A 115 6.46 12.77 4.65
C PRO A 115 7.15 11.58 3.99
N LEU A 116 7.23 11.57 2.67
CA LEU A 116 8.07 10.65 1.91
C LEU A 116 9.18 11.48 1.26
N TYR A 117 10.44 11.14 1.52
CA TYR A 117 11.57 11.90 0.98
C TYR A 117 12.59 10.99 0.31
N ASN A 118 13.26 11.51 -0.71
CA ASN A 118 14.37 10.84 -1.41
C ASN A 118 14.01 9.47 -2.02
N ILE A 119 12.75 9.24 -2.39
CA ILE A 119 12.33 7.98 -3.02
C ILE A 119 12.90 7.91 -4.44
N LYS A 120 13.60 6.81 -4.76
CA LYS A 120 14.30 6.63 -6.04
C LYS A 120 14.00 5.27 -6.64
N PHE A 121 13.59 5.22 -7.91
CA PHE A 121 13.34 3.95 -8.61
C PHE A 121 14.48 3.58 -9.54
N ASN A 122 14.92 2.32 -9.49
CA ASN A 122 16.03 1.80 -10.30
C ASN A 122 15.59 0.80 -11.39
N LYS A 123 14.28 0.59 -11.56
CA LYS A 123 13.73 -0.32 -12.58
C LYS A 123 12.68 0.41 -13.41
N LEU A 124 12.74 0.25 -14.73
CA LEU A 124 11.79 0.84 -15.68
C LEU A 124 10.42 0.16 -15.66
N GLY A 125 9.40 0.88 -16.16
CA GLY A 125 8.02 0.41 -16.29
C GLY A 125 7.24 0.55 -14.99
N LEU A 126 6.20 -0.29 -14.83
CA LEU A 126 5.35 -0.27 -13.65
C LEU A 126 6.12 -0.76 -12.41
N ASN A 127 6.11 0.07 -11.38
CA ASN A 127 6.60 -0.21 -10.04
C ASN A 127 5.53 0.19 -9.03
N TYR A 128 5.77 -0.16 -7.76
CA TYR A 128 4.89 0.14 -6.66
C TYR A 128 5.72 0.68 -5.49
N ILE A 129 5.18 1.70 -4.83
CA ILE A 129 5.45 1.96 -3.42
C ILE A 129 4.42 1.13 -2.67
N ASP A 130 4.85 0.09 -1.99
CA ASP A 130 3.99 -0.78 -1.19
C ASP A 130 4.46 -0.77 0.25
N GLY A 131 3.56 -0.68 1.21
CA GLY A 131 3.97 -0.56 2.60
C GLY A 131 2.84 -0.72 3.60
N MET A 132 3.22 -0.77 4.87
CA MET A 132 2.33 -0.87 6.02
C MET A 132 2.35 0.45 6.78
N ILE A 133 1.18 1.05 6.98
CA ILE A 133 0.98 2.10 7.97
C ILE A 133 0.71 1.44 9.30
N THR A 134 1.42 1.87 10.34
CA THR A 134 1.19 1.49 11.74
C THR A 134 0.77 2.75 12.50
N ASP A 135 -0.40 2.69 13.13
CA ASP A 135 -0.97 3.77 13.95
C ASP A 135 -1.21 3.24 15.37
N GLU A 136 -0.40 3.71 16.31
CA GLU A 136 -0.48 3.34 17.72
C GLU A 136 -0.94 4.51 18.56
N VAL A 137 -1.96 4.30 19.39
CA VAL A 137 -2.45 5.30 20.34
C VAL A 137 -2.35 4.74 21.75
N MET A 138 -1.73 5.52 22.64
CA MET A 138 -1.67 5.26 24.07
C MET A 138 -2.81 5.97 24.78
N ILE A 139 -3.65 5.22 25.48
CA ILE A 139 -4.83 5.73 26.19
C ILE A 139 -4.75 5.28 27.65
N GLU A 140 -5.00 6.19 28.59
CA GLU A 140 -5.14 5.83 30.00
C GLU A 140 -6.32 4.87 30.19
N ASN A 141 -6.11 3.78 30.92
CA ASN A 141 -7.15 2.75 31.13
C ASN A 141 -7.93 2.95 32.44
N GLY A 142 -7.69 4.04 33.18
CA GLY A 142 -8.31 4.36 34.46
C GLY A 142 -7.76 3.60 35.67
N ALA A 143 -6.87 2.63 35.48
CA ALA A 143 -6.19 1.91 36.56
C ALA A 143 -4.87 2.60 36.93
N LYS A 144 -4.36 2.30 38.13
CA LYS A 144 -3.05 2.76 38.62
C LYS A 144 -2.16 1.56 38.94
N ASN A 145 -0.86 1.67 38.69
CA ASN A 145 0.11 0.66 39.09
C ASN A 145 0.40 0.74 40.60
N ASP A 146 1.26 -0.16 41.11
CA ASP A 146 1.65 -0.22 42.53
C ASP A 146 2.32 1.06 43.06
N LYS A 147 2.78 1.94 42.15
CA LYS A 147 3.38 3.26 42.47
C LYS A 147 2.37 4.41 42.38
N GLY A 148 1.11 4.11 42.07
CA GLY A 148 0.05 5.11 41.89
C GLY A 148 0.05 5.83 40.54
N GLU A 149 0.87 5.39 39.59
CA GLU A 149 0.98 5.99 38.25
C GLU A 149 -0.14 5.45 37.34
N PRO A 150 -0.74 6.29 36.47
CA PRO A 150 -1.76 5.84 35.52
C PRO A 150 -1.25 4.72 34.61
N MET A 151 -2.03 3.66 34.47
CA MET A 151 -1.73 2.59 33.51
C MET A 151 -2.24 2.98 32.12
N MET A 152 -1.42 2.68 31.11
CA MET A 152 -1.71 2.94 29.71
C MET A 152 -2.11 1.65 28.99
N ARG A 153 -3.05 1.76 28.05
CA ARG A 153 -3.34 0.75 27.04
C ARG A 153 -2.88 1.26 25.67
N ILE A 154 -2.28 0.37 24.89
CA ILE A 154 -1.92 0.66 23.48
C ILE A 154 -3.02 0.09 22.57
N ILE A 155 -3.50 0.91 21.65
CA ILE A 155 -4.36 0.50 20.53
C ILE A 155 -3.53 0.63 19.27
N THR A 156 -3.28 -0.49 18.59
CA THR A 156 -2.52 -0.53 17.33
C THR A 156 -3.43 -0.88 16.17
N ASN A 157 -3.36 -0.08 15.12
CA ASN A 157 -4.00 -0.34 13.84
C ASN A 157 -2.94 -0.44 12.74
N GLU A 158 -3.06 -1.45 11.88
CA GLU A 158 -2.14 -1.65 10.77
C GLU A 158 -2.90 -1.77 9.45
N PHE A 159 -2.40 -1.07 8.42
CA PHE A 159 -3.04 -1.04 7.12
C PHE A 159 -2.00 -1.12 6.01
N ARG A 160 -2.23 -2.01 5.03
CA ARG A 160 -1.45 -2.03 3.81
C ARG A 160 -1.90 -0.93 2.85
N VAL A 161 -0.95 -0.21 2.29
CA VAL A 161 -1.20 0.85 1.31
C VAL A 161 -0.25 0.69 0.14
N THR A 162 -0.78 0.80 -1.07
CA THR A 162 -0.02 0.63 -2.31
C THR A 162 -0.28 1.79 -3.26
N LYS A 163 0.80 2.36 -3.83
CA LYS A 163 0.77 3.37 -4.88
C LYS A 163 1.49 2.85 -6.12
N LYS A 164 0.81 2.86 -7.26
CA LYS A 164 1.41 2.59 -8.58
C LYS A 164 2.29 3.78 -9.00
N VAL A 165 3.45 3.48 -9.55
CA VAL A 165 4.39 4.48 -10.09
C VAL A 165 5.00 3.94 -11.38
N PHE A 166 4.88 4.69 -12.47
CA PHE A 166 5.45 4.35 -13.76
C PHE A 166 6.82 5.02 -13.94
N VAL A 167 7.84 4.23 -14.27
CA VAL A 167 9.22 4.70 -14.34
C VAL A 167 9.71 4.72 -15.78
N ILE A 168 10.11 5.90 -16.26
CA ILE A 168 10.57 6.14 -17.64
C ILE A 168 12.04 6.58 -17.69
N LYS A 169 12.70 6.41 -18.84
CA LYS A 169 14.10 6.83 -19.02
C LYS A 169 14.23 8.35 -19.18
N ASP A 170 13.34 8.97 -19.95
CA ASP A 170 13.43 10.36 -20.40
C ASP A 170 12.06 10.98 -20.70
N ARG A 171 11.99 12.33 -20.79
CA ARG A 171 10.73 13.09 -21.00
C ARG A 171 10.02 12.75 -22.31
N THR A 172 10.76 12.29 -23.31
CA THR A 172 10.25 11.91 -24.64
C THR A 172 9.21 10.79 -24.58
N GLN A 173 9.32 9.87 -23.61
CA GLN A 173 8.31 8.82 -23.43
C GLN A 173 7.01 9.33 -22.81
N LYS A 174 7.04 10.40 -21.98
CA LYS A 174 5.85 10.94 -21.32
C LYS A 174 4.81 11.44 -22.33
N VAL A 175 5.26 12.12 -23.38
CA VAL A 175 4.40 12.68 -24.44
C VAL A 175 3.61 11.59 -25.17
N ILE A 176 4.18 10.38 -25.30
CA ILE A 176 3.54 9.26 -26.00
C ILE A 176 2.35 8.73 -25.17
N PHE A 177 2.50 8.62 -23.84
CA PHE A 177 1.41 8.12 -22.99
C PHE A 177 0.27 9.13 -22.81
N ASP A 178 0.59 10.42 -22.67
CA ASP A 178 -0.42 11.49 -22.55
C ASP A 178 -1.28 11.65 -23.84
N HIS A 179 -0.78 11.18 -24.99
CA HIS A 179 -1.55 11.15 -26.25
C HIS A 179 -2.48 9.94 -26.34
N VAL A 180 -2.05 8.77 -25.85
CA VAL A 180 -2.86 7.53 -25.91
C VAL A 180 -4.06 7.60 -24.96
N ASP A 181 -3.91 8.24 -23.80
CA ASP A 181 -4.99 8.34 -22.81
C ASP A 181 -6.03 9.44 -23.12
N ASN A 182 -5.78 10.31 -24.11
CA ASN A 182 -6.71 11.35 -24.57
C ASN A 182 -7.51 10.96 -25.83
N GLU A 183 -7.34 9.73 -26.34
CA GLU A 183 -8.08 9.22 -27.50
C GLU A 183 -9.21 8.23 -27.12
N GLN A 184 -9.66 8.22 -25.85
CA GLN A 184 -10.87 7.50 -25.41
C GLN A 184 -11.99 8.46 -25.00
#